data_AF-A0A1F5DSC2-F1
#
_entry.id   AF-A0A1F5DSC2-F1
#
_cell.length_a   1.000
_cell.length_b   1.000
_cell.length_c   1.000
_cell.angle_alpha   90.00
_cell.angle_beta   90.00
_cell.angle_gamma   90.00
#
_symmetry.space_group_name_H-M   'P 1'
#
loop_
_entity.id
_entity.type
_entity.pdbx_description
1 polymer ?
#
loop_
_entity_poly.entity_id
_entity_poly.type
_entity_poly.pdbx_seq_one_letter_code
_entity_poly.pdbx_strand_id
1 'polypeptide(L)'
;MLTVGEILRERRLELKLTFTNLSELTKIPLNSLKALEKNQFDDLPEFPFLKGMVQNYAKALNLDPAPVVAVFKRDYDQRQNQPAPINLNKSLGSEPLVEWLQRPLTLFLGGLILLAGLVAWSLWRVYQPPRLVIESPIDGQTAISPVAVAGKTDRDASLSLNDKTINLEPDGSFETTFADGPGSYELVFKSTSRRQKTNETKITVIIIQ
;
A
#
# COMPACT_ATOMS: atom_id res chain seq x y z
N MET A 1 -1.91 52.65 -27.24
CA MET A 1 -0.65 52.14 -27.84
C MET A 1 -0.86 50.67 -28.14
N LEU A 2 -0.39 50.16 -29.27
CA LEU A 2 -0.48 48.73 -29.56
C LEU A 2 0.33 47.93 -28.52
N THR A 3 -0.23 46.80 -28.12
CA THR A 3 0.41 45.80 -27.26
C THR A 3 1.31 44.89 -28.09
N VAL A 4 2.27 44.22 -27.44
CA VAL A 4 3.12 43.24 -28.11
C VAL A 4 2.30 42.13 -28.77
N GLY A 5 1.24 41.65 -28.11
CA GLY A 5 0.37 40.61 -28.65
C GLY A 5 -0.34 41.02 -29.93
N GLU A 6 -0.79 42.28 -30.01
CA GLU A 6 -1.43 42.85 -31.21
C GLU A 6 -0.42 42.98 -32.36
N ILE A 7 0.79 43.49 -32.09
CA ILE A 7 1.86 43.63 -33.10
C ILE A 7 2.20 42.26 -33.72
N LEU A 8 2.38 41.23 -32.88
CA LEU A 8 2.69 39.88 -33.35
C LEU A 8 1.52 39.27 -34.13
N ARG A 9 0.29 39.47 -33.66
CA ARG A 9 -0.92 38.94 -34.30
C ARG A 9 -1.15 39.55 -35.68
N GLU A 10 -1.11 40.88 -35.79
CA GLU A 10 -1.31 41.60 -37.05
C GLU A 10 -0.32 41.11 -38.09
N ARG A 11 0.95 41.06 -37.72
CA ARG A 11 2.02 40.61 -38.61
C ARG A 11 1.88 39.14 -39.01
N ARG A 12 1.46 38.25 -38.10
CA ARG A 12 1.18 36.84 -38.42
C ARG A 12 0.05 36.72 -39.45
N LEU A 13 -1.01 37.52 -39.29
CA LEU A 13 -2.17 37.52 -40.20
C LEU A 13 -1.82 38.07 -41.58
N GLU A 14 -0.99 39.12 -41.67
CA GLU A 14 -0.47 39.63 -42.94
C GLU A 14 0.31 38.56 -43.71
N LEU A 15 1.13 37.78 -43.00
CA LEU A 15 1.90 36.68 -43.57
C LEU A 15 1.06 35.41 -43.81
N LYS A 16 -0.25 35.44 -43.47
CA LYS A 16 -1.19 34.30 -43.57
C LYS A 16 -0.67 33.03 -42.89
N LEU A 17 0.09 33.18 -41.81
CA LEU A 17 0.65 32.06 -41.05
C LEU A 17 -0.35 31.53 -40.03
N THR A 18 -0.53 30.20 -40.01
CA THR A 18 -1.28 29.52 -38.96
C THR A 18 -0.41 29.38 -37.71
N PHE A 19 -1.03 29.18 -36.55
CA PHE A 19 -0.30 28.86 -35.33
C PHE A 19 0.55 27.59 -35.48
N THR A 20 0.08 26.60 -36.24
CA THR A 20 0.82 25.36 -36.53
C THR A 20 2.13 25.63 -37.26
N ASN A 21 2.06 26.36 -38.38
CA ASN A 21 3.25 26.71 -39.17
C ASN A 21 4.29 27.47 -38.32
N LEU A 22 3.79 28.39 -37.49
CA LEU A 22 4.62 29.21 -36.63
C LEU A 22 5.23 28.43 -35.46
N SER A 23 4.48 27.49 -34.88
CA SER A 23 4.96 26.59 -33.83
C SER A 23 6.06 25.68 -34.37
N GLU A 24 5.92 25.17 -35.59
CA GLU A 24 6.96 24.37 -36.24
C GLU A 24 8.24 25.17 -36.51
N LEU A 25 8.10 26.43 -36.93
CA LEU A 25 9.21 27.34 -37.24
C LEU A 25 9.96 27.80 -35.98
N THR A 26 9.24 28.13 -34.92
CA THR A 26 9.81 28.71 -33.70
C THR A 26 10.10 27.68 -32.59
N LYS A 27 9.55 26.46 -32.71
CA LYS A 27 9.50 25.44 -31.64
C LYS A 27 8.78 25.90 -30.37
N ILE A 28 7.98 26.97 -30.45
CA ILE A 28 7.16 27.45 -29.34
C ILE A 28 5.82 26.69 -29.36
N PRO A 29 5.33 26.14 -28.24
CA PRO A 29 4.05 25.45 -28.18
C PRO A 29 2.88 26.34 -28.64
N LEU A 30 1.89 25.74 -29.32
CA LEU A 30 0.70 26.45 -29.83
C LEU A 30 -0.02 27.28 -28.76
N ASN A 31 -0.13 26.73 -27.55
CA ASN A 31 -0.81 27.41 -26.45
C ASN A 31 -0.05 28.68 -26.04
N SER A 32 1.29 28.63 -26.04
CA SER A 32 2.12 29.78 -25.70
C SER A 32 2.03 30.88 -26.76
N LEU A 33 1.99 30.52 -28.06
CA LEU A 33 1.79 31.49 -29.14
C LEU A 33 0.43 32.20 -29.05
N LYS A 34 -0.64 31.45 -28.75
CA LYS A 34 -1.98 32.02 -28.54
C LYS A 34 -2.02 32.94 -27.32
N ALA A 35 -1.36 32.56 -26.23
CA ALA A 35 -1.31 33.36 -25.01
C ALA A 35 -0.51 34.66 -25.21
N LEU A 36 0.59 34.61 -25.96
CA LEU A 36 1.38 35.78 -26.36
C LEU A 36 0.53 36.80 -27.15
N GLU A 37 -0.21 36.36 -28.17
CA GLU A 37 -1.09 37.24 -28.95
C GLU A 37 -2.27 37.82 -28.16
N LYS A 38 -2.67 37.15 -27.07
CA LYS A 38 -3.72 37.62 -26.16
C LYS A 38 -3.18 38.47 -25.00
N ASN A 39 -1.87 38.72 -24.93
CA ASN A 39 -1.19 39.36 -23.79
C ASN A 39 -1.51 38.68 -22.44
N GLN A 40 -1.67 37.35 -22.45
CA GLN A 40 -1.91 36.51 -21.28
C GLN A 40 -0.57 35.92 -20.82
N PHE A 41 0.20 36.71 -20.08
CA PHE A 41 1.55 36.31 -19.65
C PHE A 41 1.55 35.36 -18.45
N ASP A 42 0.46 35.30 -17.69
CA ASP A 42 0.36 34.48 -16.48
C ASP A 42 0.54 32.97 -16.77
N ASP A 43 0.12 32.51 -17.94
CA ASP A 43 0.20 31.10 -18.38
C ASP A 43 1.51 30.74 -19.08
N LEU A 44 2.45 31.68 -19.15
CA LEU A 44 3.72 31.52 -19.83
C LEU A 44 4.87 31.36 -18.83
N PRO A 45 6.01 30.78 -19.24
CA PRO A 45 7.22 30.77 -18.43
C PRO A 45 7.63 32.20 -18.02
N GLU A 46 8.27 32.34 -16.86
CA GLU A 46 8.71 33.65 -16.36
C GLU A 46 9.87 34.24 -17.18
N PHE A 47 10.15 35.52 -16.94
CA PHE A 47 11.36 36.18 -17.43
C PHE A 47 12.61 35.48 -16.85
N PRO A 48 13.69 35.22 -17.63
CA PRO A 48 14.00 35.74 -18.97
C PRO A 48 13.52 34.87 -20.14
N PHE A 49 12.94 33.69 -19.90
CA PHE A 49 12.57 32.75 -20.97
C PHE A 49 11.51 33.33 -21.90
N LEU A 50 10.50 34.01 -21.33
CA LEU A 50 9.45 34.70 -22.09
C LEU A 50 10.01 35.73 -23.09
N LYS A 51 11.04 36.48 -22.69
CA LYS A 51 11.74 37.42 -23.58
C LYS A 51 12.35 36.71 -24.78
N GLY A 52 12.96 35.55 -24.57
CA GLY A 52 13.51 34.72 -25.64
C GLY A 52 12.44 34.24 -26.61
N MET A 53 11.28 33.83 -26.10
CA MET A 53 10.14 33.42 -26.94
C MET A 53 9.62 34.58 -27.79
N VAL A 54 9.43 35.78 -27.21
CA VAL A 54 9.01 36.98 -27.95
C VAL A 54 10.03 37.35 -29.02
N GLN A 55 11.33 37.27 -28.70
CA GLN A 55 12.40 37.54 -29.66
C GLN A 55 12.39 36.54 -30.83
N ASN A 56 12.21 35.26 -30.54
CA ASN A 56 12.14 34.22 -31.57
C ASN A 56 10.90 34.37 -32.45
N TYR A 57 9.76 34.73 -31.84
CA TYR A 57 8.53 34.99 -32.57
C TYR A 57 8.69 36.22 -33.50
N ALA A 58 9.24 37.33 -33.01
CA ALA A 58 9.50 38.51 -33.84
C ALA A 58 10.39 38.18 -35.05
N LYS A 59 11.46 37.40 -34.84
CA LYS A 59 12.34 36.93 -35.93
C LYS A 59 11.60 36.09 -36.96
N ALA A 60 10.77 35.15 -36.52
CA ALA A 60 9.98 34.29 -37.41
C ALA A 60 8.96 35.07 -38.27
N LEU A 61 8.53 36.25 -37.81
CA LEU A 61 7.65 37.16 -38.53
C LEU A 61 8.38 38.23 -39.37
N ASN A 62 9.71 38.15 -39.47
CA ASN A 62 10.56 39.16 -40.10
C ASN A 62 10.34 40.58 -39.52
N LEU A 63 10.11 40.68 -38.20
CA LEU A 63 10.10 41.94 -37.47
C LEU A 63 11.48 42.19 -36.87
N ASP A 64 11.84 43.46 -36.67
CA ASP A 64 12.98 43.81 -35.84
C ASP A 64 12.70 43.42 -34.38
N PRO A 65 13.48 42.50 -33.78
CA PRO A 65 13.20 42.04 -32.42
C PRO A 65 13.44 43.09 -31.35
N ALA A 66 14.32 44.08 -31.59
CA ALA A 66 14.65 45.10 -30.60
C ALA A 66 13.43 45.95 -30.16
N PRO A 67 12.66 46.58 -31.08
CA PRO A 67 11.47 47.33 -30.73
C PRO A 67 10.36 46.43 -30.17
N VAL A 68 10.17 45.21 -30.70
CA VAL A 68 9.14 44.28 -30.22
C VAL A 68 9.39 43.86 -28.77
N VAL A 69 10.65 43.56 -28.42
CA VAL A 69 11.04 43.21 -27.06
C VAL A 69 10.93 44.41 -26.11
N ALA A 70 11.15 45.64 -26.59
CA ALA A 70 10.95 46.85 -25.79
C ALA A 70 9.46 47.06 -25.45
N VAL A 71 8.56 46.87 -26.43
CA VAL A 71 7.11 46.91 -26.21
C VAL A 71 6.67 45.79 -25.25
N PHE A 72 7.21 44.58 -25.42
CA PHE A 72 6.95 43.47 -24.50
C PHE A 72 7.32 43.81 -23.06
N LYS A 73 8.52 44.35 -22.82
CA LYS A 73 8.94 44.73 -21.45
C LYS A 73 7.97 45.71 -20.80
N ARG A 74 7.55 46.75 -21.55
CA ARG A 74 6.56 47.71 -21.07
C ARG A 74 5.26 47.02 -20.67
N ASP A 75 4.73 46.16 -21.54
CA ASP A 75 3.45 45.48 -21.32
C ASP A 75 3.51 44.46 -20.18
N TYR A 76 4.66 43.77 -20.03
CA TYR A 76 4.93 42.81 -18.97
C TYR A 76 5.06 43.51 -17.60
N ASP A 77 5.87 44.56 -17.52
CA ASP A 77 6.08 45.32 -16.28
C ASP A 77 4.79 46.04 -15.83
N GLN A 78 3.98 46.54 -16.78
CA GLN A 78 2.69 47.16 -16.47
C GLN A 78 1.68 46.16 -15.88
N ARG A 79 1.74 44.88 -16.29
CA ARG A 79 0.91 43.80 -15.73
C ARG A 79 1.41 43.35 -14.36
N GLN A 80 2.72 43.18 -14.18
CA GLN A 80 3.30 42.72 -12.92
C GLN A 80 3.12 43.73 -11.77
N ASN A 81 3.09 45.04 -12.09
CA ASN A 81 2.89 46.10 -11.11
C ASN A 81 1.42 46.41 -10.80
N GLN A 82 0.47 45.73 -11.43
CA GLN A 82 -0.93 45.79 -11.03
C GLN A 82 -1.17 44.74 -9.94
N PRO A 83 -1.77 45.09 -8.78
CA PRO A 83 -2.18 44.10 -7.80
C PRO A 83 -3.24 43.21 -8.46
N ALA A 84 -2.82 42.02 -8.89
CA ALA A 84 -3.72 41.05 -9.48
C ALA A 84 -4.78 40.70 -8.42
N PRO A 85 -6.09 40.75 -8.73
CA PRO A 85 -7.05 40.05 -7.89
C PRO A 85 -6.64 38.58 -7.88
N ILE A 86 -6.48 38.03 -6.69
CA ILE A 86 -6.19 36.61 -6.46
C ILE A 86 -7.32 35.80 -7.09
N ASN A 87 -7.18 35.47 -8.37
CA ASN A 87 -8.06 34.55 -9.07
C ASN A 87 -7.56 33.15 -8.77
N LEU A 88 -8.06 32.58 -7.67
CA LEU A 88 -7.85 31.17 -7.29
C LEU A 88 -8.48 30.18 -8.29
N ASN A 89 -9.03 30.66 -9.40
CA ASN A 89 -9.65 29.84 -10.45
C ASN A 89 -8.76 29.69 -11.70
N LYS A 90 -7.43 29.80 -11.54
CA LYS A 90 -6.52 29.25 -12.53
C LYS A 90 -6.65 27.73 -12.46
N SER A 91 -7.60 27.19 -13.22
CA SER A 91 -7.60 25.79 -13.59
C SER A 91 -6.35 25.54 -14.44
N LEU A 92 -5.21 25.43 -13.76
CA LEU A 92 -4.18 24.48 -14.13
C LEU A 92 -4.95 23.21 -14.41
N GLY A 93 -4.84 22.66 -15.62
CA GLY A 93 -5.46 21.39 -15.98
C GLY A 93 -5.11 20.38 -14.91
N SER A 94 -6.01 20.24 -13.95
CA SER A 94 -5.88 19.36 -12.82
C SER A 94 -6.35 18.02 -13.34
N GLU A 95 -5.49 17.38 -14.11
CA GLU A 95 -5.34 15.95 -13.88
C GLU A 95 -5.22 15.79 -12.35
N PRO A 96 -6.09 14.98 -11.73
CA PRO A 96 -6.24 15.01 -10.28
C PRO A 96 -4.90 14.69 -9.62
N LEU A 97 -4.26 15.71 -9.03
CA LEU A 97 -3.09 15.60 -8.15
C LEU A 97 -3.32 14.58 -7.01
N VAL A 98 -4.58 14.31 -6.71
CA VAL A 98 -5.05 13.30 -5.78
C VAL A 98 -4.75 11.87 -6.25
N GLU A 99 -4.75 11.56 -7.55
CA GLU A 99 -4.43 10.21 -8.03
C GLU A 99 -2.93 9.89 -7.96
N TRP A 100 -2.05 10.88 -8.15
CA TRP A 100 -0.59 10.68 -8.09
C TRP A 100 -0.08 10.49 -6.64
N LEU A 101 -0.75 11.08 -5.65
CA LEU A 101 -0.43 10.91 -4.23
C LEU A 101 -1.12 9.69 -3.59
N GLN A 102 -2.22 9.19 -4.16
CA GLN A 102 -2.95 8.02 -3.67
C GLN A 102 -2.40 6.67 -4.17
N ARG A 103 -1.63 6.65 -5.27
CA ARG A 103 -0.99 5.44 -5.80
C ARG A 103 0.13 4.87 -4.89
N PRO A 104 1.04 5.65 -4.27
CA PRO A 104 2.02 5.08 -3.34
C PRO A 104 1.39 4.70 -2.00
N LEU A 105 0.38 5.42 -1.53
CA LEU A 105 -0.25 5.16 -0.22
C LEU A 105 -1.09 3.88 -0.23
N THR A 106 -1.81 3.61 -1.32
CA THR A 106 -2.59 2.36 -1.46
C THR A 106 -1.69 1.13 -1.61
N LEU A 107 -0.58 1.23 -2.35
CA LEU A 107 0.43 0.16 -2.43
C LEU A 107 1.13 -0.07 -1.08
N PHE A 108 1.44 1.00 -0.35
CA PHE A 108 2.04 0.90 0.99
C PHE A 108 1.06 0.27 1.99
N LEU A 109 -0.20 0.71 2.01
CA LEU A 109 -1.22 0.17 2.89
C LEU A 109 -1.56 -1.29 2.54
N GLY A 110 -1.63 -1.61 1.25
CA GLY A 110 -1.76 -2.99 0.76
C GLY A 110 -0.58 -3.87 1.18
N GLY A 111 0.65 -3.37 1.05
CA GLY A 111 1.86 -4.05 1.53
C GLY A 111 1.86 -4.27 3.05
N LEU A 112 1.41 -3.28 3.83
CA LEU A 112 1.28 -3.38 5.29
C LEU A 112 0.23 -4.43 5.69
N ILE A 113 -0.92 -4.45 5.01
CA ILE A 113 -1.98 -5.45 5.25
C ILE A 113 -1.49 -6.85 4.89
N LEU A 114 -0.79 -7.01 3.76
CA LEU A 114 -0.18 -8.28 3.38
C LEU A 114 0.86 -8.73 4.40
N LEU A 115 1.73 -7.83 4.86
CA LEU A 115 2.73 -8.13 5.89
C LEU A 115 2.06 -8.53 7.21
N ALA A 116 1.04 -7.79 7.66
CA ALA A 116 0.27 -8.10 8.85
C ALA A 116 -0.43 -9.46 8.72
N GLY A 117 -0.99 -9.77 7.56
CA GLY A 117 -1.60 -11.07 7.25
C GLY A 117 -0.58 -12.21 7.29
N LEU A 118 0.61 -12.02 6.72
CA LEU A 118 1.70 -13.00 6.77
C LEU A 118 2.21 -13.23 8.20
N VAL A 119 2.35 -12.16 8.99
CA VAL A 119 2.73 -12.26 10.40
C VAL A 119 1.64 -12.97 11.20
N ALA A 120 0.37 -12.59 11.03
CA ALA A 120 -0.75 -13.25 11.71
C ALA A 120 -0.83 -14.74 11.35
N TRP A 121 -0.67 -15.09 10.07
CA TRP A 121 -0.63 -16.47 9.61
C TRP A 121 0.56 -17.25 10.17
N SER A 122 1.74 -16.62 10.21
CA SER A 122 2.94 -17.19 10.80
C SER A 122 2.75 -17.47 12.30
N LEU A 123 2.22 -16.50 13.03
CA LEU A 123 1.89 -16.66 14.45
C LEU A 123 0.85 -17.78 14.63
N TRP A 124 -0.22 -17.81 13.84
CA TRP A 124 -1.24 -18.84 14.01
C TRP A 124 -0.69 -20.27 13.83
N ARG A 125 0.20 -20.50 12.87
CA ARG A 125 0.85 -21.82 12.69
C ARG A 125 1.68 -22.25 13.91
N VAL A 126 2.34 -21.30 14.56
CA VAL A 126 3.21 -21.57 15.71
C VAL A 126 2.44 -21.72 17.03
N TYR A 127 1.17 -21.30 17.06
CA TYR A 127 0.33 -21.27 18.27
C TYR A 127 -0.69 -22.41 18.36
N GLN A 128 -0.57 -23.48 17.56
CA GLN A 128 -1.47 -24.65 17.65
C GLN A 128 -1.22 -25.49 18.92
N PRO A 129 -2.28 -25.97 19.59
CA PRO A 129 -2.14 -26.88 20.73
C PRO A 129 -1.58 -28.23 20.27
N PRO A 130 -0.90 -28.97 21.17
CA PRO A 130 -0.31 -30.24 20.81
C PRO A 130 -1.39 -31.25 20.44
N ARG A 131 -1.09 -32.14 19.49
CA ARG A 131 -2.00 -33.24 19.18
C ARG A 131 -2.03 -34.21 20.35
N LEU A 132 -3.20 -34.69 20.72
CA LEU A 132 -3.37 -35.70 21.77
C LEU A 132 -4.44 -36.68 21.27
N VAL A 133 -4.03 -37.94 21.14
CA VAL A 133 -4.90 -39.04 20.71
C VAL A 133 -4.72 -40.16 21.72
N ILE A 134 -5.83 -40.59 22.32
CA ILE A 134 -5.84 -41.72 23.24
C ILE A 134 -6.30 -42.95 22.45
N GLU A 135 -5.48 -43.99 22.43
CA GLU A 135 -5.77 -45.26 21.74
C GLU A 135 -6.45 -46.25 22.68
N SER A 136 -6.05 -46.24 23.96
CA SER A 136 -6.66 -47.03 25.04
C SER A 136 -6.53 -46.26 26.36
N PRO A 137 -7.53 -46.32 27.25
CA PRO A 137 -8.83 -46.96 27.07
C PRO A 137 -9.77 -46.12 26.20
N ILE A 138 -10.81 -46.76 25.68
CA ILE A 138 -11.91 -46.07 24.96
C ILE A 138 -12.90 -45.52 26.00
N ASP A 139 -13.55 -44.40 25.70
CA ASP A 139 -14.54 -43.81 26.60
C ASP A 139 -15.70 -44.78 26.90
N GLY A 140 -15.95 -45.01 28.19
CA GLY A 140 -16.92 -45.98 28.71
C GLY A 140 -16.43 -47.43 28.74
N GLN A 141 -15.15 -47.70 28.44
CA GLN A 141 -14.63 -49.07 28.42
C GLN A 141 -14.70 -49.72 29.81
N THR A 142 -15.21 -50.95 29.85
CA THR A 142 -15.10 -51.82 31.02
C THR A 142 -13.80 -52.62 30.94
N ALA A 143 -12.98 -52.57 32.00
CA ALA A 143 -11.67 -53.20 32.05
C ALA A 143 -11.38 -53.79 33.45
N ILE A 144 -10.39 -54.68 33.53
CA ILE A 144 -9.88 -55.22 34.79
C ILE A 144 -8.60 -54.47 35.14
N SER A 145 -8.38 -54.22 36.43
CA SER A 145 -7.17 -53.55 36.92
C SER A 145 -5.94 -54.45 36.76
N PRO A 146 -4.79 -53.93 36.28
CA PRO A 146 -4.54 -52.54 35.89
C PRO A 146 -4.96 -52.26 34.43
N VAL A 147 -5.57 -51.10 34.20
CA VAL A 147 -6.04 -50.67 32.88
C VAL A 147 -4.87 -50.14 32.06
N ALA A 148 -4.66 -50.70 30.86
CA ALA A 148 -3.66 -50.21 29.93
C ALA A 148 -4.09 -48.88 29.30
N VAL A 149 -3.22 -47.88 29.44
CA VAL A 149 -3.40 -46.52 28.98
C VAL A 149 -2.32 -46.22 27.95
N ALA A 150 -2.72 -46.03 26.70
CA ALA A 150 -1.81 -45.83 25.59
C ALA A 150 -2.35 -44.77 24.62
N GLY A 151 -1.43 -44.08 23.95
CA GLY A 151 -1.78 -43.10 22.95
C GLY A 151 -0.58 -42.39 22.36
N LYS A 152 -0.85 -41.29 21.65
CA LYS A 152 0.17 -40.45 21.02
C LYS A 152 -0.06 -38.98 21.27
N THR A 153 1.04 -38.26 21.45
CA THR A 153 1.08 -36.80 21.47
C THR A 153 2.30 -36.28 20.72
N ASP A 154 2.48 -34.96 20.67
CA ASP A 154 3.65 -34.36 20.03
C ASP A 154 4.91 -34.63 20.88
N ARG A 155 6.03 -34.94 20.21
CA ARG A 155 7.30 -35.38 20.84
C ARG A 155 7.91 -34.41 21.86
N ASP A 156 7.56 -33.13 21.74
CA ASP A 156 8.05 -32.05 22.60
C ASP A 156 7.00 -31.59 23.64
N ALA A 157 5.91 -32.33 23.78
CA ALA A 157 4.90 -32.08 24.80
C ALA A 157 5.23 -32.81 26.11
N SER A 158 4.71 -32.27 27.20
CA SER A 158 4.63 -32.95 28.49
C SER A 158 3.21 -33.48 28.67
N LEU A 159 3.06 -34.77 28.97
CA LEU A 159 1.77 -35.41 29.20
C LEU A 159 1.57 -35.66 30.70
N SER A 160 0.39 -35.34 31.20
CA SER A 160 -0.07 -35.78 32.52
C SER A 160 -1.39 -36.56 32.44
N LEU A 161 -1.54 -37.53 33.34
CA LEU A 161 -2.77 -38.25 33.64
C LEU A 161 -3.15 -37.96 35.08
N ASN A 162 -4.31 -37.34 35.32
CA ASN A 162 -4.77 -36.95 36.65
C ASN A 162 -3.67 -36.20 37.44
N ASP A 163 -3.05 -35.21 36.79
CA ASP A 163 -1.93 -34.39 37.28
C ASP A 163 -0.60 -35.13 37.53
N LYS A 164 -0.53 -36.44 37.31
CA LYS A 164 0.71 -37.21 37.34
C LYS A 164 1.38 -37.22 35.96
N THR A 165 2.64 -36.81 35.90
CA THR A 165 3.39 -36.78 34.62
C THR A 165 3.67 -38.19 34.12
N ILE A 166 3.45 -38.42 32.83
CA ILE A 166 3.77 -39.65 32.10
C ILE A 166 4.96 -39.36 31.18
N ASN A 167 5.93 -40.27 31.17
CA ASN A 167 7.06 -40.18 30.24
C ASN A 167 6.61 -40.58 28.83
N LEU A 168 7.06 -39.83 27.84
CA LEU A 168 6.84 -40.12 26.42
C LEU A 168 8.04 -40.86 25.84
N GLU A 169 7.77 -41.74 24.88
CA GLU A 169 8.81 -42.27 24.00
C GLU A 169 9.31 -41.21 23.01
N PRO A 170 10.51 -41.41 22.40
CA PRO A 170 11.07 -40.47 21.42
C PRO A 170 10.18 -40.19 20.20
N ASP A 171 9.23 -41.08 19.91
CA ASP A 171 8.29 -40.91 18.81
C ASP A 171 7.01 -40.16 19.20
N GLY A 172 6.80 -39.89 20.49
CA GLY A 172 5.62 -39.23 21.06
C GLY A 172 4.52 -40.20 21.49
N SER A 173 4.74 -41.51 21.39
CA SER A 173 3.86 -42.47 22.07
C SER A 173 4.02 -42.39 23.58
N PHE A 174 3.04 -42.95 24.26
CA PHE A 174 3.14 -43.28 25.68
C PHE A 174 2.38 -44.56 25.94
N GLU A 175 2.89 -45.35 26.88
CA GLU A 175 2.20 -46.49 27.45
C GLU A 175 2.38 -46.48 28.96
N THR A 176 1.27 -46.56 29.69
CA THR A 176 1.27 -46.65 31.15
C THR A 176 0.08 -47.48 31.60
N THR A 177 0.02 -47.78 32.90
CA THR A 177 -1.08 -48.53 33.48
C THR A 177 -1.72 -47.74 34.59
N PHE A 178 -3.05 -47.67 34.57
CA PHE A 178 -3.84 -47.11 35.66
C PHE A 178 -4.36 -48.25 36.54
N ALA A 179 -3.83 -48.34 37.76
CA ALA A 179 -4.18 -49.38 38.72
C ALA A 179 -5.00 -48.76 39.85
N ASP A 180 -6.28 -49.10 39.90
CA ASP A 180 -7.19 -48.72 40.99
C ASP A 180 -8.17 -49.87 41.26
N GLY A 181 -8.98 -49.73 42.32
CA GLY A 181 -10.02 -50.70 42.67
C GLY A 181 -11.22 -50.69 41.72
N PRO A 182 -12.23 -51.56 41.95
CA PRO A 182 -13.46 -51.55 41.18
C PRO A 182 -14.22 -50.23 41.36
N GLY A 183 -14.66 -49.62 40.25
CA GLY A 183 -15.29 -48.31 40.26
C GLY A 183 -15.30 -47.64 38.89
N SER A 184 -15.96 -46.48 38.81
CA SER A 184 -15.95 -45.62 37.61
C SER A 184 -14.96 -44.47 37.82
N TYR A 185 -14.01 -44.33 36.90
CA TYR A 185 -12.93 -43.34 36.98
C TYR A 185 -12.93 -42.44 35.74
N GLU A 186 -12.76 -41.14 35.94
CA GLU A 186 -12.48 -40.18 34.87
C GLU A 186 -10.96 -40.01 34.76
N LEU A 187 -10.42 -40.39 33.61
CA LEU A 187 -9.01 -40.22 33.28
C LEU A 187 -8.84 -38.91 32.51
N VAL A 188 -8.20 -37.92 33.15
CA VAL A 188 -7.93 -36.61 32.56
C VAL A 188 -6.52 -36.61 31.98
N PHE A 189 -6.44 -36.62 30.65
CA PHE A 189 -5.21 -36.51 29.90
C PHE A 189 -4.96 -35.07 29.52
N LYS A 190 -3.80 -34.53 29.90
CA LYS A 190 -3.41 -33.17 29.55
C LYS A 190 -2.03 -33.16 28.91
N SER A 191 -1.98 -32.79 27.63
CA SER A 191 -0.75 -32.58 26.89
C SER A 191 -0.42 -31.11 26.83
N THR A 192 0.82 -30.74 27.17
CA THR A 192 1.29 -29.35 27.23
C THR A 192 2.56 -29.19 26.40
N SER A 193 2.52 -28.40 25.34
CA SER A 193 3.70 -28.12 24.51
C SER A 193 4.72 -27.24 25.23
N ARG A 194 5.97 -27.21 24.74
CA ARG A 194 7.02 -26.29 25.23
C ARG A 194 6.60 -24.81 25.27
N ARG A 195 5.64 -24.41 24.44
CA ARG A 195 5.10 -23.05 24.37
C ARG A 195 3.90 -22.82 25.30
N GLN A 196 3.69 -23.71 26.28
CA GLN A 196 2.60 -23.67 27.24
C GLN A 196 1.20 -23.73 26.60
N LYS A 197 1.07 -24.39 25.45
CA LYS A 197 -0.24 -24.68 24.86
C LYS A 197 -0.70 -26.05 25.29
N THR A 198 -1.96 -26.12 25.71
CA THR A 198 -2.53 -27.31 26.31
C THR A 198 -3.62 -27.89 25.42
N ASN A 199 -3.67 -29.21 25.37
CA ASN A 199 -4.80 -29.98 24.87
C ASN A 199 -5.22 -30.96 25.98
N GLU A 200 -6.51 -31.05 26.24
CA GLU A 200 -7.06 -31.87 27.33
C GLU A 200 -8.13 -32.80 26.78
N THR A 201 -8.10 -34.06 27.20
CA THR A 201 -9.08 -35.08 26.81
C THR A 201 -9.44 -35.89 28.04
N LYS A 202 -10.72 -36.19 28.22
CA LYS A 202 -11.25 -36.93 29.36
C LYS A 202 -11.89 -38.21 28.87
N ILE A 203 -11.58 -39.31 29.55
CA ILE A 203 -12.07 -40.65 29.18
C ILE A 203 -12.55 -41.34 30.45
N THR A 204 -13.76 -41.87 30.40
CA THR A 204 -14.35 -42.62 31.52
C THR A 204 -14.01 -44.10 31.38
N VAL A 205 -13.60 -44.73 32.48
CA VAL A 205 -13.30 -46.17 32.52
C VAL A 205 -14.01 -46.80 33.70
N ILE A 206 -14.57 -47.99 33.47
CA ILE A 206 -15.25 -48.77 34.50
C ILE A 206 -14.36 -49.98 34.84
N ILE A 207 -13.81 -50.00 36.05
CA ILE A 207 -12.99 -51.09 36.55
C ILE A 207 -13.89 -52.10 37.26
N ILE A 208 -13.77 -53.37 36.86
CA ILE A 208 -14.48 -54.50 37.46
C ILE A 208 -13.50 -55.47 38.14
N GLN A 209 -14.04 -56.36 38.97
CA GLN A 209 -13.31 -57.42 39.66
C GLN A 209 -12.92 -58.57 38.73
#